data_AF-A0A9D6F7Y4-F1
#
_entry.id   AF-A0A9D6F7Y4-F1
#
_cell.length_a   1.000
_cell.length_b   1.000
_cell.length_c   1.000
_cell.angle_alpha   90.00
_cell.angle_beta   90.00
_cell.angle_gamma   90.00
#
_symmetry.space_group_name_H-M   'P 1'
#
loop_
_entity.id
_entity.type
_entity.pdbx_description
1 polymer ?
#
loop_
_entity_poly.entity_id
_entity_poly.type
_entity_poly.pdbx_seq_one_letter_code
_entity_poly.pdbx_strand_id
1 'polypeptide(L)'
;EGFCVIHDVAIAIRKLQRDGAIRRAMTVDLDVHHGNGTAFIFARDNTVCTFSMHQENNYPLEKPPSDIDIHLPDGSGDESYLHLLRQNLHHALSEFSPDLIFYLAGADPYCEDQLGGLSLTKAGLRERDRVVMSFARERNIPVAVTLAGGYARRLEDTIDIHVGTVRSAQELLAS
;
A
#
# COMPACT_ATOMS: atom_id res chain seq x y z
N GLU A 1 -3.50 11.00 -12.29
CA GLU A 1 -4.96 11.18 -12.09
C GLU A 1 -5.27 11.11 -10.60
N GLY A 2 -6.52 11.37 -10.15
CA GLY A 2 -6.88 11.23 -8.73
C GLY A 2 -6.00 12.03 -7.76
N PHE A 3 -5.81 13.34 -8.03
CA PHE A 3 -4.91 14.23 -7.27
C PHE A 3 -3.39 13.99 -7.41
N CYS A 4 -2.96 12.92 -8.11
CA CYS A 4 -1.54 12.70 -8.42
C CYS A 4 -1.15 13.37 -9.75
N VAL A 5 -0.32 14.41 -9.67
CA VAL A 5 0.23 15.18 -10.83
C VAL A 5 1.42 14.46 -11.47
N ILE A 6 2.22 13.78 -10.65
CA ILE A 6 3.41 13.04 -11.06
C ILE A 6 3.37 11.68 -10.35
N HIS A 7 3.78 10.60 -11.02
CA HIS A 7 3.90 9.28 -10.39
C HIS A 7 5.27 9.14 -9.73
N ASP A 8 5.38 9.63 -8.50
CA ASP A 8 6.60 9.71 -7.71
C ASP A 8 7.22 8.34 -7.43
N VAL A 9 6.42 7.35 -7.04
CA VAL A 9 6.87 5.97 -6.79
C VAL A 9 7.45 5.34 -8.06
N ALA A 10 6.76 5.47 -9.20
CA ALA A 10 7.28 4.93 -10.46
C ALA A 10 8.60 5.60 -10.87
N ILE A 11 8.70 6.92 -10.70
CA ILE A 11 9.94 7.66 -10.97
C ILE A 11 11.07 7.20 -10.04
N ALA A 12 10.79 7.03 -8.75
CA ALA A 12 11.77 6.59 -7.77
C ALA A 12 12.30 5.19 -8.10
N ILE A 13 11.40 4.24 -8.42
CA ILE A 13 11.78 2.88 -8.85
C ILE A 13 12.71 2.95 -10.08
N ARG A 14 12.31 3.69 -11.12
CA ARG A 14 13.11 3.80 -12.36
C ARG A 14 14.45 4.48 -12.11
N LYS A 15 14.50 5.47 -11.23
CA LYS A 15 15.74 6.14 -10.84
C LYS A 15 16.70 5.15 -10.16
N LEU A 16 16.22 4.41 -9.17
CA LEU A 16 17.04 3.44 -8.43
C LEU A 16 17.50 2.27 -9.31
N GLN A 17 16.65 1.78 -10.20
CA GLN A 17 17.02 0.77 -11.19
C GLN A 17 18.10 1.27 -12.15
N ARG A 18 17.93 2.48 -12.69
CA ARG A 18 18.89 3.11 -13.60
C ARG A 18 20.25 3.34 -12.93
N ASP A 19 20.25 3.70 -11.66
CA ASP A 19 21.48 3.90 -10.88
C ASP A 19 22.10 2.56 -10.40
N GLY A 20 21.43 1.42 -10.63
CA GLY A 20 21.90 0.10 -10.23
C GLY A 20 21.74 -0.22 -8.73
N ALA A 21 21.00 0.60 -7.98
CA ALA A 21 20.77 0.42 -6.55
C ALA A 21 19.80 -0.73 -6.25
N ILE A 22 18.84 -0.98 -7.16
CA ILE A 22 17.91 -2.11 -7.11
C ILE A 22 17.77 -2.71 -8.51
N ARG A 23 17.39 -3.98 -8.59
CA ARG A 23 16.94 -4.64 -9.83
C ARG A 23 15.43 -4.84 -9.81
N ARG A 24 14.88 -5.32 -8.69
CA ARG A 24 13.47 -5.65 -8.54
C ARG A 24 12.81 -4.80 -7.47
N ALA A 25 11.66 -4.23 -7.76
CA ALA A 25 10.85 -3.48 -6.80
C ALA A 25 9.49 -4.16 -6.60
N MET A 26 8.89 -3.98 -5.42
CA MET A 26 7.48 -4.27 -5.21
C MET A 26 6.79 -3.02 -4.70
N THR A 27 5.63 -2.67 -5.27
CA THR A 27 4.76 -1.66 -4.67
C THR A 27 3.68 -2.39 -3.88
N VAL A 28 3.52 -2.05 -2.61
CA VAL A 28 2.40 -2.50 -1.78
C VAL A 28 1.50 -1.28 -1.59
N ASP A 29 0.44 -1.22 -2.37
CA ASP A 29 -0.51 -0.10 -2.37
C ASP A 29 -1.75 -0.46 -1.56
N LEU A 30 -1.89 0.19 -0.40
CA LEU A 30 -2.99 0.00 0.55
C LEU A 30 -3.79 1.29 0.76
N ASP A 31 -3.75 2.20 -0.22
CA ASP A 31 -4.76 3.25 -0.40
C ASP A 31 -6.14 2.63 -0.67
N VAL A 32 -7.21 3.33 -0.29
CA VAL A 32 -8.57 2.82 -0.56
C VAL A 32 -8.91 2.81 -2.05
N HIS A 33 -8.28 3.68 -2.83
CA HIS A 33 -8.44 3.76 -4.27
C HIS A 33 -7.46 2.83 -4.98
N HIS A 34 -7.83 2.34 -6.15
CA HIS A 34 -6.94 1.46 -6.91
C HIS A 34 -5.73 2.25 -7.44
N GLY A 35 -4.52 1.70 -7.25
CA GLY A 35 -3.24 2.22 -7.76
C GLY A 35 -3.07 2.15 -9.28
N ASN A 36 -4.03 2.67 -10.04
CA ASN A 36 -4.16 2.49 -11.50
C ASN A 36 -2.94 3.00 -12.27
N GLY A 37 -2.34 4.11 -11.81
CA GLY A 37 -1.12 4.63 -12.41
C GLY A 37 0.03 3.63 -12.31
N THR A 38 0.20 2.99 -11.16
CA THR A 38 1.28 2.01 -10.92
C THR A 38 1.07 0.77 -11.76
N ALA A 39 -0.15 0.21 -11.72
CA ALA A 39 -0.54 -0.95 -12.53
C ALA A 39 -0.32 -0.69 -14.03
N PHE A 40 -0.79 0.46 -14.54
CA PHE A 40 -0.62 0.81 -15.95
C PHE A 40 0.85 0.96 -16.37
N ILE A 41 1.66 1.67 -15.58
CA ILE A 41 3.08 1.92 -15.90
C ILE A 41 3.89 0.61 -15.95
N PHE A 42 3.59 -0.35 -15.07
CA PHE A 42 4.38 -1.56 -14.91
C PHE A 42 3.73 -2.82 -15.50
N ALA A 43 2.57 -2.73 -16.15
CA ALA A 43 1.78 -3.86 -16.68
C ALA A 43 2.54 -4.89 -17.56
N ARG A 44 3.72 -4.53 -18.09
CA ARG A 44 4.55 -5.41 -18.94
C ARG A 44 5.99 -5.51 -18.45
N ASP A 45 6.23 -5.19 -17.18
CA ASP A 45 7.55 -5.16 -16.60
C ASP A 45 7.68 -6.12 -15.42
N ASN A 46 8.29 -7.27 -15.67
CA ASN A 46 8.52 -8.29 -14.65
C ASN A 46 9.59 -7.92 -13.61
N THR A 47 10.23 -6.74 -13.71
CA THR A 47 11.14 -6.21 -12.70
C THR A 47 10.39 -5.48 -11.58
N VAL A 48 9.10 -5.21 -11.74
CA VAL A 48 8.28 -4.55 -10.72
C VAL A 48 7.02 -5.36 -10.48
N CYS A 49 6.79 -5.78 -9.23
CA CYS A 49 5.53 -6.41 -8.85
C CYS A 49 4.59 -5.38 -8.23
N THR A 50 3.38 -5.25 -8.77
CA THR A 50 2.36 -4.33 -8.25
C THR A 50 1.33 -5.08 -7.41
N PHE A 51 1.33 -4.82 -6.10
CA PHE A 51 0.31 -5.28 -5.16
C PHE A 51 -0.63 -4.12 -4.85
N SER A 52 -1.93 -4.32 -5.03
CA SER A 52 -2.98 -3.33 -4.79
C SER A 52 -4.14 -4.00 -4.05
N MET A 53 -4.56 -3.42 -2.93
CA MET A 53 -5.74 -3.88 -2.19
C MET A 53 -6.63 -2.70 -1.82
N HIS A 54 -7.74 -2.58 -2.53
CA HIS A 54 -8.53 -1.35 -2.65
C HIS A 54 -10.03 -1.67 -2.61
N GLN A 55 -10.87 -0.66 -2.43
CA GLN A 55 -12.32 -0.82 -2.48
C GLN A 55 -12.80 -1.03 -3.92
N GLU A 56 -13.58 -2.09 -4.14
CA GLU A 56 -14.03 -2.49 -5.49
C GLU A 56 -14.88 -1.40 -6.16
N ASN A 57 -15.91 -0.93 -5.45
CA ASN A 57 -16.86 0.05 -5.95
C ASN A 57 -16.37 1.50 -5.73
N ASN A 58 -15.06 1.74 -5.86
CA ASN A 58 -14.47 3.07 -5.72
C ASN A 58 -13.59 3.44 -6.92
N TYR A 59 -13.00 4.63 -6.88
CA TYR A 59 -12.20 5.20 -7.96
C TYR A 59 -10.92 4.39 -8.25
N PRO A 60 -10.50 4.32 -9.53
CA PRO A 60 -11.24 4.71 -10.72
C PRO A 60 -12.25 3.64 -11.14
N LEU A 61 -13.21 4.04 -11.99
CA LEU A 61 -14.22 3.11 -12.52
C LEU A 61 -13.57 1.99 -13.35
N GLU A 62 -12.61 2.34 -14.20
CA GLU A 62 -11.81 1.39 -14.95
C GLU A 62 -10.48 1.14 -14.23
N LYS A 63 -10.28 -0.10 -13.79
CA LYS A 63 -9.09 -0.53 -13.04
C LYS A 63 -8.20 -1.39 -13.95
N PRO A 64 -7.04 -0.89 -14.41
CA PRO A 64 -6.06 -1.74 -15.08
C PRO A 64 -5.51 -2.74 -14.06
N PRO A 65 -5.38 -4.03 -14.41
CA PRO A 65 -5.04 -5.05 -13.43
C PRO A 65 -3.62 -4.84 -12.87
N SER A 66 -3.50 -4.94 -11.54
CA SER A 66 -2.23 -5.15 -10.85
C SER A 66 -1.81 -6.62 -10.94
N ASP A 67 -0.52 -6.95 -10.73
CA ASP A 67 -0.08 -8.35 -10.61
C ASP A 67 -0.80 -9.09 -9.48
N ILE A 68 -0.98 -8.42 -8.34
CA ILE A 68 -1.75 -8.90 -7.19
C ILE A 68 -2.81 -7.85 -6.91
N ASP A 69 -4.05 -8.12 -7.35
CA ASP A 69 -5.15 -7.15 -7.36
C ASP A 69 -6.32 -7.68 -6.52
N ILE A 70 -6.54 -7.06 -5.36
CA ILE A 70 -7.56 -7.49 -4.40
C ILE A 70 -8.66 -6.44 -4.31
N HIS A 71 -9.86 -6.86 -4.70
CA HIS A 71 -11.08 -6.08 -4.74
C HIS A 71 -11.87 -6.27 -3.45
N LEU A 72 -11.81 -5.30 -2.53
CA LEU A 72 -12.48 -5.37 -1.24
C LEU A 72 -13.94 -4.91 -1.36
N PRO A 73 -14.90 -5.68 -0.81
CA PRO A 73 -16.29 -5.22 -0.69
C PRO A 73 -16.41 -3.97 0.17
N ASP A 74 -17.43 -3.17 -0.14
CA ASP A 74 -17.80 -1.99 0.66
C ASP A 74 -18.02 -2.38 2.13
N GLY A 75 -17.53 -1.54 3.04
CA GLY A 75 -17.64 -1.74 4.47
C GLY A 75 -16.71 -2.81 5.06
N SER A 76 -15.79 -3.40 4.28
CA SER A 76 -14.83 -4.37 4.82
C SER A 76 -14.07 -3.79 6.02
N GLY A 77 -14.06 -4.53 7.13
CA GLY A 77 -13.46 -4.12 8.39
C GLY A 77 -12.11 -4.78 8.65
N ASP A 78 -11.57 -4.53 9.85
CA ASP A 78 -10.22 -4.94 10.24
C ASP A 78 -9.92 -6.43 10.02
N GLU A 79 -10.82 -7.33 10.43
CA GLU A 79 -10.56 -8.78 10.37
C GLU A 79 -10.42 -9.29 8.94
N SER A 80 -11.38 -9.00 8.07
CA SER A 80 -11.36 -9.45 6.68
C SER A 80 -10.22 -8.80 5.90
N TYR A 81 -9.97 -7.51 6.14
CA TYR A 81 -8.86 -6.78 5.52
C TYR A 81 -7.51 -7.39 5.90
N LEU A 82 -7.25 -7.58 7.20
CA LEU A 82 -5.96 -8.10 7.68
C LEU A 82 -5.75 -9.56 7.28
N HIS A 83 -6.83 -10.36 7.24
CA HIS A 83 -6.75 -11.74 6.75
C HIS A 83 -6.30 -11.79 5.28
N LEU A 84 -6.97 -11.03 4.41
CA LEU A 84 -6.63 -10.96 2.99
C LEU A 84 -5.23 -10.38 2.77
N LEU A 85 -4.85 -9.34 3.52
CA LEU A 85 -3.51 -8.77 3.45
C LEU A 85 -2.44 -9.82 3.75
N ARG A 86 -2.55 -10.51 4.90
CA ARG A 86 -1.53 -11.50 5.31
C ARG A 86 -1.41 -12.63 4.28
N GLN A 87 -2.55 -13.16 3.82
CA GLN A 87 -2.56 -14.24 2.85
C GLN A 87 -1.91 -13.82 1.53
N ASN A 88 -2.35 -12.71 0.95
CA ASN A 88 -1.89 -12.30 -0.37
C ASN A 88 -0.47 -11.75 -0.35
N LEU A 89 -0.08 -11.01 0.70
CA LEU A 89 1.29 -10.51 0.84
C LEU A 89 2.28 -11.65 1.06
N HIS A 90 1.89 -12.68 1.82
CA HIS A 90 2.68 -13.90 1.96
C HIS A 90 2.92 -14.58 0.62
N HIS A 91 1.86 -14.75 -0.17
CA HIS A 91 1.95 -15.36 -1.49
C HIS A 91 2.84 -14.51 -2.42
N ALA A 92 2.59 -13.20 -2.50
CA ALA A 92 3.32 -12.29 -3.37
C ALA A 92 4.83 -12.30 -3.09
N LEU A 93 5.22 -12.25 -1.81
CA LEU A 93 6.63 -12.30 -1.39
C LEU A 93 7.28 -13.69 -1.48
N SER A 94 6.48 -14.75 -1.72
CA SER A 94 7.00 -16.10 -2.00
C SER A 94 7.31 -16.29 -3.48
N GLU A 95 6.54 -15.63 -4.37
CA GLU A 95 6.75 -15.67 -5.83
C GLU A 95 7.72 -14.58 -6.32
N PHE A 96 7.72 -13.42 -5.65
CA PHE A 96 8.52 -12.27 -6.02
C PHE A 96 9.48 -11.88 -4.91
N SER A 97 10.76 -11.71 -5.25
CA SER A 97 11.82 -11.29 -4.32
C SER A 97 12.27 -9.88 -4.69
N PRO A 98 11.68 -8.83 -4.08
CA PRO A 98 12.06 -7.45 -4.33
C PRO A 98 13.34 -7.10 -3.56
N ASP A 99 14.15 -6.21 -4.15
CA ASP A 99 15.25 -5.56 -3.45
C ASP A 99 14.78 -4.39 -2.59
N LEU A 100 13.58 -3.85 -2.87
CA LEU A 100 12.95 -2.75 -2.14
C LEU A 100 11.43 -2.83 -2.27
N ILE A 101 10.72 -2.62 -1.16
CA ILE A 101 9.27 -2.41 -1.14
C ILE A 101 8.98 -0.91 -1.03
N PHE A 102 8.17 -0.38 -1.95
CA PHE A 102 7.50 0.91 -1.79
C PHE A 102 6.12 0.65 -1.17
N TYR A 103 5.96 1.05 0.09
CA TYR A 103 4.71 0.86 0.82
C TYR A 103 3.90 2.17 0.83
N LEU A 104 2.78 2.18 0.12
CA LEU A 104 1.84 3.31 0.11
C LEU A 104 0.83 3.10 1.24
N ALA A 105 1.04 3.81 2.35
CA ALA A 105 0.27 3.68 3.58
C ALA A 105 -0.89 4.69 3.61
N GLY A 106 -1.89 4.50 2.75
CA GLY A 106 -3.09 5.36 2.73
C GLY A 106 -3.82 5.36 4.08
N ALA A 107 -4.34 6.51 4.49
CA ALA A 107 -5.19 6.64 5.67
C ALA A 107 -6.68 6.51 5.33
N ASP A 108 -7.04 6.54 4.05
CA ASP A 108 -8.42 6.53 3.57
C ASP A 108 -9.19 5.20 3.57
N PRO A 109 -8.61 4.03 3.93
CA PRO A 109 -9.43 2.88 4.33
C PRO A 109 -10.17 3.09 5.67
N TYR A 110 -9.88 4.18 6.39
CA TYR A 110 -10.46 4.49 7.69
C TYR A 110 -11.98 4.63 7.64
N CYS A 111 -12.68 4.12 8.65
CA CYS A 111 -14.15 4.10 8.72
C CYS A 111 -14.83 5.47 8.73
N GLU A 112 -14.10 6.55 9.05
CA GLU A 112 -14.62 7.93 8.98
C GLU A 112 -13.97 8.74 7.85
N ASP A 113 -13.38 8.08 6.86
CA ASP A 113 -12.92 8.72 5.62
C ASP A 113 -14.12 9.20 4.78
N GLN A 114 -13.92 10.28 4.04
CA GLN A 114 -14.96 10.89 3.19
C GLN A 114 -14.93 10.37 1.74
N LEU A 115 -13.79 9.84 1.30
CA LEU A 115 -13.57 9.33 -0.06
C LEU A 115 -13.45 7.80 -0.09
N GLY A 116 -13.18 7.18 1.06
CA GLY A 116 -13.26 5.73 1.25
C GLY A 116 -14.66 5.23 1.65
N GLY A 117 -14.89 3.93 1.44
CA GLY A 117 -16.08 3.20 1.89
C GLY A 117 -15.75 1.92 2.66
N LEU A 118 -14.50 1.75 3.10
CA LEU A 118 -14.10 0.66 3.98
C LEU A 118 -14.34 1.05 5.45
N SER A 119 -14.20 0.07 6.35
CA SER A 119 -14.51 0.23 7.78
C SER A 119 -13.30 -0.03 8.68
N LEU A 120 -12.08 0.29 8.24
CA LEU A 120 -10.92 0.04 9.09
C LEU A 120 -10.90 1.01 10.27
N THR A 121 -10.56 0.48 11.44
CA THR A 121 -10.29 1.30 12.61
C THR A 121 -8.85 1.81 12.59
N LYS A 122 -8.52 2.81 13.40
CA LYS A 122 -7.11 3.22 13.61
C LYS A 122 -6.23 2.08 14.12
N ALA A 123 -6.80 1.18 14.92
CA ALA A 123 -6.10 -0.01 15.40
C ALA A 123 -5.85 -1.00 14.24
N GLY A 124 -6.84 -1.20 13.36
CA GLY A 124 -6.70 -1.98 12.14
C GLY A 124 -5.65 -1.44 11.19
N LEU A 125 -5.63 -0.12 10.96
CA LEU A 125 -4.61 0.55 10.14
C LEU A 125 -3.20 0.41 10.75
N ARG A 126 -3.07 0.58 12.07
CA ARG A 126 -1.78 0.35 12.74
C ARG A 126 -1.31 -1.10 12.60
N GLU A 127 -2.24 -2.06 12.73
CA GLU A 127 -1.91 -3.48 12.55
C GLU A 127 -1.57 -3.80 11.09
N ARG A 128 -2.26 -3.21 10.12
CA ARG A 128 -1.91 -3.29 8.69
C ARG A 128 -0.47 -2.86 8.46
N ASP A 129 -0.09 -1.70 8.97
CA ASP A 129 1.27 -1.16 8.80
C ASP A 129 2.31 -2.12 9.42
N ARG A 130 2.02 -2.67 10.60
CA ARG A 130 2.85 -3.68 11.26
C ARG A 130 2.98 -4.96 10.44
N VAL A 131 1.90 -5.44 9.84
CA VAL A 131 1.93 -6.62 8.98
C VAL A 131 2.90 -6.42 7.83
N VAL A 132 2.74 -5.34 7.06
CA VAL A 132 3.59 -5.08 5.89
C VAL A 132 5.07 -5.01 6.29
N MET A 133 5.37 -4.21 7.31
CA MET A 133 6.75 -4.01 7.75
C MET A 133 7.36 -5.25 8.40
N SER A 134 6.58 -6.07 9.12
CA SER A 134 7.07 -7.33 9.70
C SER A 134 7.40 -8.34 8.61
N PHE A 135 6.54 -8.48 7.59
CA PHE A 135 6.78 -9.37 6.44
C PHE A 135 8.07 -8.99 5.69
N ALA A 136 8.30 -7.69 5.49
CA ALA A 136 9.51 -7.18 4.88
C ALA A 136 10.74 -7.45 5.75
N ARG A 137 10.65 -7.18 7.07
CA ARG A 137 11.75 -7.39 8.03
C ARG A 137 12.15 -8.85 8.13
N GLU A 138 11.20 -9.77 8.22
CA GLU A 138 11.46 -11.22 8.26
C GLU A 138 12.25 -11.72 7.04
N ARG A 139 12.14 -11.00 5.91
CA ARG A 139 12.84 -11.30 4.66
C ARG A 139 14.05 -10.40 4.40
N ASN A 140 14.40 -9.52 5.34
CA ASN A 140 15.47 -8.53 5.20
C ASN A 140 15.31 -7.61 3.97
N ILE A 141 14.07 -7.25 3.65
CA ILE A 141 13.75 -6.35 2.53
C ILE A 141 13.60 -4.93 3.07
N PRO A 142 14.35 -3.93 2.54
CA PRO A 142 14.15 -2.55 2.93
C PRO A 142 12.77 -2.05 2.46
N VAL A 143 12.20 -1.11 3.22
CA VAL A 143 10.89 -0.52 2.94
C VAL A 143 11.01 1.00 2.86
N ALA A 144 10.54 1.58 1.76
CA ALA A 144 10.30 3.01 1.63
C ALA A 144 8.79 3.25 1.84
N VAL A 145 8.43 3.96 2.90
CA VAL A 145 7.03 4.29 3.19
C VAL A 145 6.69 5.64 2.58
N THR A 146 5.61 5.70 1.82
CA THR A 146 5.00 6.95 1.38
C THR A 146 3.61 7.06 1.99
N LEU A 147 3.23 8.29 2.33
CA LEU A 147 1.83 8.57 2.63
C LEU A 147 1.06 8.57 1.30
N ALA A 148 -0.20 8.18 1.32
CA ALA A 148 -1.09 8.24 0.16
C ALA A 148 -2.33 9.07 0.53
N GLY A 149 -3.53 8.65 0.13
CA GLY A 149 -4.78 9.31 0.49
C GLY A 149 -5.07 9.33 1.98
N GLY A 150 -6.08 10.11 2.37
CA GLY A 150 -6.42 10.38 3.76
C GLY A 150 -7.27 11.63 3.88
N TYR A 151 -8.58 11.45 4.02
CA TYR A 151 -9.58 12.50 3.94
C TYR A 151 -10.65 12.33 5.05
N ALA A 152 -10.21 11.91 6.23
CA ALA A 152 -11.07 11.72 7.39
C ALA A 152 -11.92 12.96 7.66
N ARG A 153 -13.15 12.77 8.13
CA ARG A 153 -14.06 13.86 8.51
C ARG A 153 -13.41 14.87 9.45
N ARG A 154 -12.51 14.39 10.31
CA ARG A 154 -11.67 15.22 11.17
C ARG A 154 -10.22 15.06 10.74
N LEU A 155 -9.55 16.17 10.45
CA LEU A 155 -8.15 16.17 10.02
C LEU A 155 -7.22 15.49 11.05
N GLU A 156 -7.55 15.62 12.33
CA GLU A 156 -6.81 15.03 13.43
C GLU A 156 -6.73 13.50 13.32
N ASP A 157 -7.76 12.86 12.74
CA ASP A 157 -7.76 11.41 12.55
C ASP A 157 -6.79 10.98 11.45
N THR A 158 -6.74 11.70 10.32
CA THR A 158 -5.73 11.47 9.26
C THR A 158 -4.31 11.68 9.80
N ILE A 159 -4.09 12.74 10.58
CA ILE A 159 -2.78 13.00 11.21
C ILE A 159 -2.41 11.85 12.16
N ASP A 160 -3.33 11.44 13.04
CA ASP A 160 -3.10 10.37 14.01
C ASP A 160 -2.78 9.04 13.34
N ILE A 161 -3.45 8.72 12.23
CA ILE A 161 -3.18 7.51 11.42
C ILE A 161 -1.77 7.55 10.85
N HIS A 162 -1.38 8.62 10.15
CA HIS A 162 -0.03 8.71 9.55
C HIS A 162 1.08 8.77 10.61
N VAL A 163 0.85 9.43 11.74
CA VAL A 163 1.75 9.37 12.90
C VAL A 163 1.83 7.94 13.45
N GLY A 164 0.72 7.21 13.47
CA GLY A 164 0.65 5.79 13.79
C GLY A 164 1.56 4.95 12.90
N THR A 165 1.56 5.18 11.58
CA THR A 165 2.46 4.51 10.63
C THR A 165 3.93 4.76 10.96
N VAL A 166 4.31 6.00 11.22
CA VAL A 166 5.69 6.36 11.57
C VAL A 166 6.11 5.71 12.90
N ARG A 167 5.22 5.70 13.89
CA ARG A 167 5.47 5.03 15.17
C ARG A 167 5.64 3.52 15.02
N SER A 168 4.81 2.87 14.20
CA SER A 168 4.95 1.44 13.90
C SER A 168 6.29 1.12 13.25
N ALA A 169 6.76 1.97 12.32
CA ALA A 169 8.08 1.83 11.73
C ALA A 169 9.20 2.00 12.77
N GLN A 170 9.09 3.00 13.64
CA GLN A 170 10.05 3.25 14.72
C GLN A 170 10.12 2.08 15.71
N GLU A 171 8.98 1.52 16.11
CA GLU A 171 8.90 0.35 16.99
C GLU A 171 9.64 -0.85 16.40
N LEU A 172 9.46 -1.11 15.10
CA LEU A 172 10.09 -2.24 14.40
C LEU A 172 11.59 -2.07 14.18
N LEU A 173 12.08 -0.84 14.05
CA LEU A 173 13.51 -0.52 13.96
C LEU A 173 14.22 -0.65 15.32
N ALA A 174 13.48 -0.51 16.42
CA ALA A 174 14.01 -0.57 17.78
C ALA A 174 14.07 -1.98 18.37
N SER A 175 13.43 -2.96 17.72
CA SER A 175 13.36 -4.37 18.14
C SER A 175 14.24 -5.27 17.28
#